data_AF-A0A354CJB1-F1
#
_entry.id   AF-A0A354CJB1-F1
#
_cell.length_a   1.000
_cell.length_b   1.000
_cell.length_c   1.000
_cell.angle_alpha   90.00
_cell.angle_beta   90.00
_cell.angle_gamma   90.00
#
_symmetry.space_group_name_H-M   'P 1'
#
loop_
_entity.id
_entity.type
_entity.pdbx_description
1 polymer ?
#
loop_
_entity_poly.entity_id
_entity_poly.type
_entity_poly.pdbx_seq_one_letter_code
_entity_poly.pdbx_strand_id
1 'polypeptide(L)'
;INIYTHSEMLPAHGYPGLKKYPHLAGNFGTAWQSQQKEFEDIPAPVLFTTNCLMPWRKSYKDNLYTTSVVGYEDIKHIEGDEHGNKDFTPIIEHALRLGGYEHDRSMSGINGGHILTTGFAHGTVLANADKVIEAVKSGAVKHIFLVGGCDGAHPGRNYYTEFVKQTPMDSLILTLACGKYRFNDIDLGEINGLPRILDMGQCNDAYSAIKVAAALAEAFGCGINELPLTLVLSWYEQKAVCILLTLLSLGIKGIYLGPTFPAFISEGVARVLTEQFGLQPITAPQQDLDAILGRR
;
A
#
# COMPACT_ATOMS: atom_id res chain seq x y z
N ILE A 1 27.29 4.92 -2.24
CA ILE A 1 26.24 3.96 -2.64
C ILE A 1 24.92 4.54 -2.19
N ASN A 2 23.97 4.69 -3.09
CA ASN A 2 22.61 5.13 -2.76
C ASN A 2 21.76 3.92 -2.40
N ILE A 3 20.85 4.10 -1.45
CA ILE A 3 19.85 3.14 -1.02
C ILE A 3 18.51 3.55 -1.61
N TYR A 4 17.85 2.62 -2.28
CA TYR A 4 16.49 2.78 -2.78
C TYR A 4 15.57 1.79 -2.09
N THR A 5 14.35 2.22 -1.78
CA THR A 5 13.27 1.34 -1.34
C THR A 5 12.58 0.71 -2.54
N HIS A 6 11.89 -0.40 -2.34
CA HIS A 6 11.03 -1.03 -3.37
C HIS A 6 9.73 -1.49 -2.72
N SER A 7 8.60 -1.36 -3.43
CA SER A 7 7.29 -1.86 -3.00
C SER A 7 6.93 -1.45 -1.55
N GLU A 8 6.73 -2.42 -0.65
CA GLU A 8 6.35 -2.19 0.76
C GLU A 8 7.41 -1.45 1.60
N MET A 9 8.59 -1.17 1.06
CA MET A 9 9.59 -0.33 1.75
C MET A 9 9.42 1.17 1.47
N LEU A 10 8.56 1.59 0.52
CA LEU A 10 8.28 3.01 0.26
C LEU A 10 7.99 3.82 1.54
N PRO A 11 7.20 3.33 2.52
CA PRO A 11 6.89 4.08 3.73
C PRO A 11 8.09 4.43 4.60
N ALA A 12 9.26 3.82 4.40
CA ALA A 12 10.49 4.21 5.10
C ALA A 12 10.81 5.72 4.93
N HIS A 13 10.43 6.32 3.80
CA HIS A 13 10.58 7.76 3.54
C HIS A 13 9.68 8.64 4.42
N GLY A 14 8.64 8.07 5.04
CA GLY A 14 7.78 8.75 6.01
C GLY A 14 8.38 8.88 7.41
N TYR A 15 9.45 8.14 7.74
CA TYR A 15 10.04 8.12 9.08
C TYR A 15 11.09 9.24 9.28
N PRO A 16 10.89 10.20 10.21
CA PRO A 16 11.82 11.30 10.42
C PRO A 16 13.25 10.85 10.75
N GLY A 17 13.40 9.76 11.50
CA GLY A 17 14.69 9.21 11.89
C GLY A 17 15.56 8.70 10.73
N LEU A 18 14.95 8.39 9.57
CA LEU A 18 15.65 7.97 8.37
C LEU A 18 16.02 9.14 7.44
N LYS A 19 15.33 10.29 7.57
CA LYS A 19 15.63 11.49 6.76
C LYS A 19 17.03 12.05 6.97
N LYS A 20 17.71 11.69 8.06
CA LYS A 20 19.11 12.08 8.34
C LYS A 20 20.12 11.43 7.39
N TYR A 21 19.72 10.42 6.59
CA TYR A 21 20.58 9.72 5.65
C TYR A 21 20.35 10.21 4.22
N PRO A 22 21.16 11.15 3.69
CA PRO A 22 20.92 11.74 2.36
C PRO A 22 21.09 10.74 1.20
N HIS A 23 21.71 9.58 1.47
CA HIS A 23 21.90 8.51 0.49
C HIS A 23 20.71 7.54 0.46
N LEU A 24 19.67 7.70 1.30
CA LEU A 24 18.35 7.11 1.08
C LEU A 24 17.65 7.91 -0.02
N ALA A 25 17.91 7.53 -1.27
CA ALA A 25 17.72 8.39 -2.43
C ALA A 25 16.28 8.43 -2.96
N GLY A 26 15.51 7.35 -2.81
CA GLY A 26 14.14 7.31 -3.29
C GLY A 26 13.52 5.91 -3.26
N ASN A 27 12.42 5.75 -3.98
CA ASN A 27 11.78 4.45 -4.23
C ASN A 27 11.98 4.04 -5.69
N PHE A 28 12.47 2.83 -5.91
CA PHE A 28 12.65 2.23 -7.22
C PHE A 28 11.43 1.38 -7.57
N GLY A 29 10.87 1.57 -8.76
CA GLY A 29 9.80 0.73 -9.29
C GLY A 29 8.45 0.85 -8.57
N THR A 30 7.64 -0.19 -8.73
CA THR A 30 6.23 -0.28 -8.33
C THR A 30 6.00 -1.45 -7.36
N ALA A 31 4.81 -2.05 -7.37
CA ALA A 31 4.49 -3.19 -6.53
C ALA A 31 5.25 -4.47 -6.94
N TRP A 32 5.28 -5.43 -6.02
CA TRP A 32 6.11 -6.63 -6.09
C TRP A 32 5.95 -7.45 -7.39
N GLN A 33 4.77 -7.47 -8.03
CA GLN A 33 4.56 -8.28 -9.24
C GLN A 33 5.33 -7.76 -10.46
N SER A 34 5.75 -6.49 -10.45
CA SER A 34 6.53 -5.87 -11.53
C SER A 34 8.02 -6.18 -11.43
N GLN A 35 8.47 -6.79 -10.33
CA GLN A 35 9.90 -6.94 -9.98
C GLN A 35 10.72 -7.61 -11.08
N GLN A 36 10.15 -8.58 -11.82
CA GLN A 36 10.92 -9.27 -12.86
C GLN A 36 11.28 -8.36 -14.05
N LYS A 37 10.42 -7.39 -14.36
CA LYS A 37 10.67 -6.38 -15.40
C LYS A 37 11.54 -5.26 -14.85
N GLU A 38 11.29 -4.84 -13.62
CA GLU A 38 12.02 -3.74 -12.98
C GLU A 38 13.47 -4.10 -12.63
N PHE A 39 13.73 -5.36 -12.32
CA PHE A 39 15.08 -5.85 -12.00
C PHE A 39 15.82 -6.43 -13.20
N GLU A 40 15.20 -6.44 -14.39
CA GLU A 40 15.87 -6.91 -15.61
C GLU A 40 17.14 -6.08 -15.87
N ASP A 41 18.29 -6.76 -15.87
CA ASP A 41 19.63 -6.18 -16.04
C ASP A 41 19.95 -5.03 -15.06
N ILE A 42 19.37 -5.05 -13.87
CA ILE A 42 19.61 -4.00 -12.87
C ILE A 42 21.09 -4.02 -12.43
N PRO A 43 21.85 -2.91 -12.56
CA PRO A 43 23.25 -2.83 -12.13
C PRO A 43 23.35 -2.49 -10.64
N ALA A 44 22.54 -3.14 -9.81
CA ALA A 44 22.53 -2.97 -8.37
C ALA A 44 22.07 -4.27 -7.68
N PRO A 45 22.55 -4.55 -6.46
CA PRO A 45 22.02 -5.64 -5.68
C PRO A 45 20.64 -5.30 -5.10
N VAL A 46 19.81 -6.33 -4.90
CA VAL A 46 18.46 -6.21 -4.35
C VAL A 46 18.33 -7.08 -3.10
N LEU A 47 17.94 -6.48 -1.97
CA LEU A 47 17.77 -7.17 -0.70
C LEU A 47 16.28 -7.40 -0.39
N PHE A 48 15.89 -8.67 -0.26
CA PHE A 48 14.56 -9.07 0.22
C PHE A 48 14.57 -9.32 1.71
N THR A 49 13.84 -8.49 2.46
CA THR A 49 13.68 -8.61 3.92
C THR A 49 12.45 -9.43 4.32
N THR A 50 11.42 -9.44 3.46
CA THR A 50 10.18 -10.21 3.60
C THR A 50 9.68 -10.66 2.22
N ASN A 51 8.50 -11.28 2.16
CA ASN A 51 7.76 -11.43 0.91
C ASN A 51 7.51 -10.06 0.23
N CYS A 52 7.36 -9.97 -1.10
CA CYS A 52 7.14 -11.05 -2.06
C CYS A 52 8.31 -11.16 -3.07
N LEU A 53 9.13 -12.21 -2.92
CA LEU A 53 10.13 -12.61 -3.89
C LEU A 53 9.49 -13.54 -4.94
N MET A 54 9.57 -13.16 -6.22
CA MET A 54 9.17 -14.02 -7.34
C MET A 54 10.32 -14.92 -7.79
N PRO A 55 10.04 -16.00 -8.54
CA PRO A 55 11.09 -16.72 -9.26
C PRO A 55 11.98 -15.75 -10.04
N TRP A 56 13.28 -15.80 -9.78
CA TRP A 56 14.26 -14.90 -10.35
C TRP A 56 14.49 -15.19 -11.85
N ARG A 57 15.05 -14.21 -12.57
CA ARG A 57 15.55 -14.40 -13.94
C ARG A 57 17.07 -14.40 -13.94
N LYS A 58 17.66 -15.05 -14.97
CA LYS A 58 19.12 -15.15 -15.11
C LYS A 58 19.82 -13.79 -15.13
N SER A 59 19.17 -12.75 -15.67
CA SER A 59 19.75 -11.40 -15.78
C SER A 59 20.09 -10.74 -14.45
N TYR A 60 19.42 -11.11 -13.34
CA TYR A 60 19.63 -10.47 -12.04
C TYR A 60 19.76 -11.43 -10.86
N LYS A 61 19.75 -12.75 -11.09
CA LYS A 61 19.86 -13.76 -10.01
C LYS A 61 21.01 -13.45 -9.06
N ASP A 62 22.20 -13.21 -9.61
CA ASP A 62 23.42 -13.01 -8.82
C ASP A 62 23.43 -11.70 -8.02
N ASN A 63 22.51 -10.79 -8.34
CA ASN A 63 22.30 -9.51 -7.65
C ASN A 63 21.34 -9.64 -6.47
N LEU A 64 20.65 -10.76 -6.32
CA LEU A 64 19.68 -10.94 -5.24
C LEU A 64 20.33 -11.34 -3.93
N TYR A 65 19.79 -10.79 -2.84
CA TYR A 65 20.10 -11.15 -1.47
C TYR A 65 18.80 -11.37 -0.72
N THR A 66 18.79 -12.35 0.18
CA THR A 66 17.70 -12.58 1.12
C THR A 66 18.19 -12.37 2.55
N THR A 67 17.26 -12.13 3.48
CA THR A 67 17.57 -12.07 4.91
C THR A 67 16.31 -12.37 5.73
N SER A 68 16.47 -12.49 7.05
CA SER A 68 15.37 -12.80 7.97
C SER A 68 14.66 -14.11 7.58
N VAL A 69 13.36 -14.08 7.34
CA VAL A 69 12.53 -15.26 7.01
C VAL A 69 12.53 -15.60 5.52
N VAL A 70 13.16 -14.78 4.68
CA VAL A 70 13.16 -14.99 3.22
C VAL A 70 14.28 -15.96 2.85
N GLY A 71 13.93 -16.97 2.06
CA GLY A 71 14.90 -17.89 1.45
C GLY A 71 14.46 -18.26 0.04
N TYR A 72 15.44 -18.47 -0.84
CA TYR A 72 15.25 -19.01 -2.18
C TYR A 72 16.55 -19.73 -2.57
N GLU A 73 16.43 -20.90 -3.20
CA GLU A 73 17.58 -21.68 -3.64
C GLU A 73 18.56 -20.86 -4.49
N ASP A 74 19.85 -21.02 -4.21
CA ASP A 74 20.95 -20.31 -4.87
C ASP A 74 20.96 -18.78 -4.74
N ILE A 75 20.18 -18.19 -3.82
CA ILE A 75 20.30 -16.76 -3.49
C ILE A 75 21.12 -16.60 -2.21
N LYS A 76 22.08 -15.67 -2.22
CA LYS A 76 22.87 -15.33 -1.04
C LYS A 76 21.96 -14.89 0.11
N HIS A 77 22.14 -15.48 1.28
CA HIS A 77 21.39 -15.12 2.49
C HIS A 77 22.29 -14.35 3.46
N ILE A 78 21.80 -13.21 3.96
CA ILE A 78 22.46 -12.42 5.00
C ILE A 78 21.85 -12.81 6.34
N GLU A 79 22.60 -13.60 7.10
CA GLU A 79 22.23 -14.02 8.45
C GLU A 79 22.40 -12.88 9.46
N GLY A 80 21.60 -12.94 10.53
CA GLY A 80 21.82 -12.13 11.72
C GLY A 80 22.59 -12.92 12.77
N ASP A 81 23.42 -12.24 13.55
CA ASP A 81 24.03 -12.83 14.75
C ASP A 81 22.98 -13.09 15.85
N GLU A 82 23.41 -13.63 16.98
CA GLU A 82 22.57 -13.90 18.15
C GLU A 82 21.90 -12.65 18.75
N HIS A 83 22.37 -11.45 18.40
CA HIS A 83 21.82 -10.17 18.80
C HIS A 83 20.97 -9.51 17.69
N GLY A 84 20.83 -10.17 16.54
CA GLY A 84 20.10 -9.67 15.38
C GLY A 84 20.88 -8.67 14.51
N ASN A 85 22.18 -8.46 14.75
CA ASN A 85 23.01 -7.63 13.87
C ASN A 85 23.30 -8.38 12.58
N LYS A 86 23.27 -7.67 11.45
CA LYS A 86 23.50 -8.23 10.12
C LYS A 86 24.69 -7.57 9.46
N ASP A 87 25.56 -8.38 8.87
CA ASP A 87 26.68 -7.86 8.09
C ASP A 87 26.26 -7.61 6.64
N PHE A 88 26.10 -6.33 6.29
CA PHE A 88 25.78 -5.89 4.93
C PHE A 88 27.05 -5.61 4.09
N THR A 89 28.26 -5.88 4.60
CA THR A 89 29.51 -5.68 3.85
C THR A 89 29.49 -6.39 2.47
N PRO A 90 29.05 -7.66 2.35
CA PRO A 90 29.06 -8.35 1.06
C PRO A 90 28.16 -7.72 -0.02
N ILE A 91 27.02 -7.15 0.38
CA ILE A 91 26.10 -6.47 -0.55
C ILE A 91 26.60 -5.07 -0.93
N ILE A 92 27.25 -4.37 0.00
CA ILE A 92 27.89 -3.07 -0.22
C ILE A 92 29.03 -3.21 -1.24
N GLU A 93 29.94 -4.17 -1.05
CA GLU A 93 31.02 -4.44 -1.99
C GLU A 93 30.50 -4.84 -3.37
N HIS A 94 29.39 -5.60 -3.41
CA HIS A 94 28.76 -5.96 -4.67
C HIS A 94 28.20 -4.74 -5.41
N ALA A 95 27.51 -3.84 -4.71
CA ALA A 95 27.04 -2.59 -5.30
C ALA A 95 28.19 -1.73 -5.86
N LEU A 96 29.34 -1.68 -5.17
CA LEU A 96 30.52 -0.97 -5.66
C LEU A 96 31.08 -1.58 -6.95
N ARG A 97 31.09 -2.92 -7.07
CA ARG A 97 31.53 -3.61 -8.29
C ARG A 97 30.58 -3.39 -9.47
N LEU A 98 29.27 -3.34 -9.24
CA LEU A 98 28.27 -3.14 -10.29
C LEU A 98 28.27 -1.70 -10.84
N GLY A 99 28.73 -0.72 -10.05
CA GLY A 99 28.92 0.67 -10.50
C GLY A 99 27.64 1.49 -10.69
N GLY A 100 26.47 0.85 -10.80
CA GLY A 100 25.19 1.51 -11.05
C GLY A 100 24.93 1.78 -12.53
N TYR A 101 23.92 2.61 -12.82
CA TYR A 101 23.64 3.03 -14.19
C TYR A 101 24.64 4.10 -14.64
N GLU A 102 25.08 4.03 -15.90
CA GLU A 102 25.96 5.03 -16.52
C GLU A 102 25.29 6.42 -16.65
N HIS A 103 23.97 6.43 -16.81
CA HIS A 103 23.14 7.62 -16.93
C HIS A 103 21.91 7.49 -16.04
N ASP A 104 21.37 8.63 -15.61
CA ASP A 104 20.12 8.67 -14.85
C ASP A 104 19.00 7.94 -15.60
N ARG A 105 18.29 7.07 -14.89
CA ARG A 105 17.14 6.32 -15.40
C ARG A 105 15.89 6.87 -14.74
N SER A 106 14.93 7.28 -15.56
CA SER A 106 13.58 7.63 -15.07
C SER A 106 12.66 6.43 -15.20
N MET A 107 11.97 6.10 -14.12
CA MET A 107 10.89 5.13 -14.10
C MET A 107 9.63 5.84 -13.62
N SER A 108 8.59 5.84 -14.44
CA SER A 108 7.27 6.29 -14.00
C SER A 108 6.55 5.17 -13.25
N GLY A 109 5.61 5.54 -12.39
CA GLY A 109 4.57 4.65 -11.92
C GLY A 109 3.66 4.18 -13.06
N ILE A 110 2.70 3.33 -12.74
CA ILE A 110 1.88 2.67 -13.77
C ILE A 110 0.93 3.64 -14.50
N ASN A 111 0.70 4.83 -13.96
CA ASN A 111 -0.13 5.89 -14.53
C ASN A 111 0.71 7.04 -15.11
N GLY A 112 2.04 6.91 -15.15
CA GLY A 112 2.95 7.92 -15.73
C GLY A 112 3.48 8.95 -14.73
N GLY A 113 3.13 8.86 -13.45
CA GLY A 113 3.65 9.78 -12.43
C GLY A 113 5.07 9.44 -11.97
N HIS A 114 5.79 10.44 -11.45
CA HIS A 114 7.18 10.30 -10.98
C HIS A 114 7.37 10.65 -9.51
N ILE A 115 6.33 11.16 -8.84
CA ILE A 115 6.37 11.59 -7.44
C ILE A 115 5.40 10.72 -6.67
N LEU A 116 5.89 10.11 -5.59
CA LEU A 116 5.08 9.33 -4.66
C LEU A 116 5.09 10.06 -3.31
N THR A 117 3.92 10.25 -2.72
CA THR A 117 3.79 10.86 -1.39
C THR A 117 3.44 9.78 -0.36
N THR A 118 4.13 9.78 0.79
CA THR A 118 3.92 8.85 1.90
C THR A 118 4.14 9.53 3.25
N GLY A 119 3.74 8.88 4.34
CA GLY A 119 3.95 9.38 5.71
C GLY A 119 2.70 9.92 6.39
N PHE A 120 1.50 9.61 5.90
CA PHE A 120 0.22 9.95 6.51
C PHE A 120 -0.26 8.86 7.49
N ALA A 121 0.65 8.31 8.29
CA ALA A 121 0.30 7.42 9.40
C ALA A 121 -0.49 8.20 10.48
N HIS A 122 -1.03 7.49 11.47
CA HIS A 122 -1.93 8.08 12.47
C HIS A 122 -1.33 9.28 13.20
N GLY A 123 -0.03 9.27 13.54
CA GLY A 123 0.60 10.43 14.19
C GLY A 123 0.50 11.71 13.36
N THR A 124 0.78 11.62 12.05
CA THR A 124 0.70 12.76 11.12
C THR A 124 -0.73 13.22 10.90
N VAL A 125 -1.64 12.29 10.65
CA VAL A 125 -3.05 12.62 10.37
C VAL A 125 -3.72 13.19 11.62
N LEU A 126 -3.50 12.59 12.79
CA LEU A 126 -4.10 13.05 14.04
C LEU A 126 -3.52 14.39 14.51
N ALA A 127 -2.23 14.67 14.27
CA ALA A 127 -1.66 15.99 14.51
C ALA A 127 -2.28 17.08 13.61
N ASN A 128 -2.96 16.69 12.53
CA ASN A 128 -3.72 17.57 11.64
C ASN A 128 -5.23 17.23 11.65
N ALA A 129 -5.72 16.55 12.70
CA ALA A 129 -7.10 16.06 12.77
C ALA A 129 -8.11 17.20 12.61
N ASP A 130 -7.84 18.35 13.22
CA ASP A 130 -8.72 19.53 13.15
C ASP A 130 -9.00 19.94 11.71
N LYS A 131 -8.00 19.92 10.82
CA LYS A 131 -8.18 20.23 9.40
C LYS A 131 -9.06 19.21 8.69
N VAL A 132 -8.87 17.92 8.97
CA VAL A 132 -9.68 16.85 8.37
C VAL A 132 -11.12 16.92 8.88
N ILE A 133 -11.29 17.11 10.20
CA ILE A 133 -12.59 17.25 10.85
C ILE A 133 -13.33 18.48 10.33
N GLU A 134 -12.65 19.63 10.21
CA GLU A 134 -13.22 20.86 9.66
C GLU A 134 -13.62 20.68 8.20
N ALA A 135 -12.78 20.04 7.38
CA ALA A 135 -13.10 19.77 5.98
C ALA A 135 -14.35 18.89 5.83
N VAL A 136 -14.54 17.90 6.71
CA VAL A 136 -15.75 17.08 6.74
C VAL A 136 -16.96 17.86 7.29
N LYS A 137 -16.81 18.59 8.42
CA LYS A 137 -17.92 19.38 9.02
C LYS A 137 -18.42 20.50 8.11
N SER A 138 -17.54 21.11 7.33
CA SER A 138 -17.89 22.15 6.35
C SER A 138 -18.50 21.59 5.05
N GLY A 139 -18.45 20.27 4.85
CA GLY A 139 -18.89 19.61 3.62
C GLY A 139 -17.92 19.73 2.45
N ALA A 140 -16.70 20.24 2.67
CA ALA A 140 -15.63 20.24 1.67
C ALA A 140 -15.13 18.82 1.36
N VAL A 141 -15.14 17.93 2.36
CA VAL A 141 -14.97 16.49 2.20
C VAL A 141 -16.30 15.82 2.53
N LYS A 142 -16.95 15.25 1.52
CA LYS A 142 -18.22 14.54 1.69
C LYS A 142 -18.06 13.04 1.90
N HIS A 143 -16.96 12.45 1.43
CA HIS A 143 -16.70 11.02 1.57
C HIS A 143 -15.22 10.72 1.69
N ILE A 144 -14.89 9.69 2.45
CA ILE A 144 -13.55 9.13 2.58
C ILE A 144 -13.58 7.71 2.04
N PHE A 145 -12.69 7.37 1.13
CA PHE A 145 -12.50 6.00 0.67
C PHE A 145 -11.17 5.49 1.20
N LEU A 146 -11.18 4.36 1.91
CA LEU A 146 -9.97 3.60 2.12
C LEU A 146 -9.82 2.62 0.96
N VAL A 147 -8.93 2.93 0.02
CA VAL A 147 -8.62 2.08 -1.13
C VAL A 147 -7.20 1.58 -0.97
N GLY A 148 -6.99 0.27 -0.88
CA GLY A 148 -5.64 -0.26 -0.61
C GLY A 148 -5.63 -1.75 -0.29
N GLY A 149 -4.54 -2.21 0.32
CA GLY A 149 -4.30 -3.64 0.56
C GLY A 149 -3.25 -4.20 -0.40
N CYS A 150 -3.32 -5.48 -0.76
CA CYS A 150 -2.23 -6.11 -1.53
C CYS A 150 -2.49 -6.13 -3.03
N ASP A 151 -1.52 -5.66 -3.81
CA ASP A 151 -1.50 -5.79 -5.26
C ASP A 151 -1.07 -7.21 -5.72
N GLY A 152 -1.22 -7.51 -7.01
CA GLY A 152 -0.75 -8.75 -7.61
C GLY A 152 -0.89 -8.80 -9.14
N ALA A 153 -0.55 -9.95 -9.71
CA ALA A 153 -0.51 -10.15 -11.17
C ALA A 153 -1.87 -10.53 -11.79
N HIS A 154 -2.87 -10.92 -10.99
CA HIS A 154 -4.17 -11.37 -11.50
C HIS A 154 -4.88 -10.22 -12.26
N PRO A 155 -5.43 -10.47 -13.48
CA PRO A 155 -6.22 -9.49 -14.21
C PRO A 155 -7.42 -8.95 -13.40
N GLY A 156 -7.90 -7.77 -13.76
CA GLY A 156 -9.02 -7.10 -13.07
C GLY A 156 -8.61 -6.08 -12.02
N ARG A 157 -7.34 -6.03 -11.61
CA ARG A 157 -6.84 -5.04 -10.63
C ARG A 157 -6.77 -3.60 -11.16
N ASN A 158 -6.93 -3.39 -12.46
CA ASN A 158 -7.16 -2.05 -13.02
C ASN A 158 -8.44 -1.41 -12.49
N TYR A 159 -9.36 -2.22 -11.92
CA TYR A 159 -10.49 -1.74 -11.15
C TYR A 159 -10.10 -0.64 -10.16
N TYR A 160 -9.02 -0.83 -9.38
CA TYR A 160 -8.64 0.12 -8.33
C TYR A 160 -8.14 1.46 -8.89
N THR A 161 -7.41 1.41 -10.00
CA THR A 161 -6.99 2.61 -10.74
C THR A 161 -8.21 3.39 -11.23
N GLU A 162 -9.15 2.70 -11.89
CA GLU A 162 -10.33 3.33 -12.47
C GLU A 162 -11.31 3.82 -11.39
N PHE A 163 -11.49 3.06 -10.31
CA PHE A 163 -12.28 3.46 -9.15
C PHE A 163 -11.75 4.76 -8.56
N VAL A 164 -10.45 4.84 -8.27
CA VAL A 164 -9.83 6.03 -7.68
C VAL A 164 -9.95 7.25 -8.61
N LYS A 165 -9.73 7.08 -9.92
CA LYS A 165 -9.91 8.17 -10.91
C LYS A 165 -11.34 8.71 -10.97
N GLN A 166 -12.34 7.85 -10.73
CA GLN A 166 -13.76 8.22 -10.78
C GLN A 166 -14.27 8.82 -9.47
N THR A 167 -13.49 8.76 -8.38
CA THR A 167 -13.91 9.31 -7.08
C THR A 167 -14.19 10.81 -7.16
N PRO A 168 -15.24 11.32 -6.48
CA PRO A 168 -15.62 12.73 -6.53
C PRO A 168 -14.51 13.66 -6.04
N MET A 169 -14.41 14.86 -6.59
CA MET A 169 -13.40 15.85 -6.17
C MET A 169 -13.53 16.30 -4.71
N ASP A 170 -14.71 16.11 -4.10
CA ASP A 170 -14.99 16.33 -2.68
C ASP A 170 -14.79 15.07 -1.82
N SER A 171 -13.89 14.17 -2.23
CA SER A 171 -13.53 12.97 -1.48
C SER A 171 -12.03 12.82 -1.23
N LEU A 172 -11.68 12.19 -0.10
CA LEU A 172 -10.31 11.79 0.26
C LEU A 172 -10.10 10.30 0.07
N ILE A 173 -8.90 9.92 -0.35
CA ILE A 173 -8.43 8.54 -0.49
C ILE A 173 -7.39 8.25 0.58
N LEU A 174 -7.72 7.39 1.53
CA LEU A 174 -6.74 6.76 2.41
C LEU A 174 -6.21 5.51 1.71
N THR A 175 -4.90 5.35 1.65
CA THR A 175 -4.29 4.15 1.07
C THR A 175 -3.21 3.57 1.94
N LEU A 176 -2.92 2.28 1.76
CA LEU A 176 -1.91 1.53 2.46
C LEU A 176 -1.55 0.28 1.67
N ALA A 177 -0.40 -0.30 1.99
CA ALA A 177 0.16 -1.48 1.35
C ALA A 177 0.38 -1.33 -0.17
N CYS A 178 0.91 -2.38 -0.80
CA CYS A 178 1.36 -2.32 -2.19
C CYS A 178 0.23 -2.12 -3.22
N GLY A 179 -1.04 -2.30 -2.84
CA GLY A 179 -2.21 -1.93 -3.65
C GLY A 179 -2.23 -0.45 -4.04
N LYS A 180 -1.58 0.41 -3.24
CA LYS A 180 -1.40 1.84 -3.54
C LYS A 180 -0.77 2.09 -4.91
N TYR A 181 0.11 1.20 -5.38
CA TYR A 181 0.80 1.36 -6.67
C TYR A 181 -0.13 1.32 -7.87
N ARG A 182 -1.41 1.01 -7.67
CA ARG A 182 -2.43 1.16 -8.70
C ARG A 182 -2.77 2.61 -9.03
N PHE A 183 -2.51 3.55 -8.12
CA PHE A 183 -3.00 4.93 -8.26
C PHE A 183 -2.18 5.99 -7.49
N ASN A 184 -1.19 5.62 -6.68
CA ASN A 184 -0.42 6.57 -5.85
C ASN A 184 0.52 7.49 -6.64
N ASP A 185 0.67 7.27 -7.93
CA ASP A 185 1.38 8.13 -8.88
C ASP A 185 0.44 9.05 -9.67
N ILE A 186 -0.86 9.03 -9.37
CA ILE A 186 -1.85 9.94 -9.94
C ILE A 186 -1.91 11.21 -9.10
N ASP A 187 -1.81 12.37 -9.74
CA ASP A 187 -2.17 13.64 -9.11
C ASP A 187 -3.70 13.81 -9.11
N LEU A 188 -4.32 13.59 -7.95
CA LEU A 188 -5.76 13.82 -7.75
C LEU A 188 -6.07 15.23 -7.23
N GLY A 189 -5.06 16.08 -7.02
CA GLY A 189 -5.18 17.39 -6.41
C GLY A 189 -5.34 17.36 -4.89
N GLU A 190 -5.85 18.47 -4.37
CA GLU A 190 -6.00 18.72 -2.93
C GLU A 190 -7.36 19.33 -2.59
N ILE A 191 -7.78 19.20 -1.33
CA ILE A 191 -8.96 19.85 -0.76
C ILE A 191 -8.48 20.69 0.42
N ASN A 192 -8.58 22.02 0.32
CA ASN A 192 -8.11 22.96 1.35
C ASN A 192 -6.64 22.72 1.77
N GLY A 193 -5.77 22.41 0.80
CA GLY A 193 -4.36 22.09 1.05
C GLY A 193 -4.09 20.68 1.61
N LEU A 194 -5.11 19.84 1.75
CA LEU A 194 -4.96 18.41 2.07
C LEU A 194 -4.87 17.60 0.77
N PRO A 195 -3.78 16.86 0.52
CA PRO A 195 -3.69 15.98 -0.63
C PRO A 195 -4.85 14.98 -0.64
N ARG A 196 -5.46 14.75 -1.82
CA ARG A 196 -6.56 13.80 -1.93
C ARG A 196 -6.13 12.34 -1.75
N ILE A 197 -4.84 12.02 -1.92
CA ILE A 197 -4.29 10.70 -1.60
C ILE A 197 -3.41 10.80 -0.35
N LEU A 198 -3.81 10.09 0.69
CA LEU A 198 -3.10 10.01 1.97
C LEU A 198 -2.58 8.58 2.16
N ASP A 199 -1.33 8.35 1.80
CA ASP A 199 -0.66 7.06 2.00
C ASP A 199 -0.24 6.89 3.47
N MET A 200 -0.94 5.97 4.13
CA MET A 200 -0.80 5.64 5.54
C MET A 200 0.39 4.72 5.83
N GLY A 201 0.96 4.07 4.81
CA GLY A 201 2.16 3.24 4.95
C GLY A 201 2.00 1.81 4.43
N GLN A 202 2.58 0.85 5.14
CA GLN A 202 2.62 -0.57 4.78
C GLN A 202 1.27 -1.24 5.06
N CYS A 203 1.14 -2.54 4.76
CA CYS A 203 -0.02 -3.32 5.17
C CYS A 203 -0.32 -3.27 6.68
N ASN A 204 0.70 -3.32 7.53
CA ASN A 204 0.54 -3.17 8.98
C ASN A 204 0.05 -1.78 9.41
N ASP A 205 0.19 -0.75 8.58
CA ASP A 205 -0.37 0.58 8.84
C ASP A 205 -1.90 0.63 8.63
N ALA A 206 -2.55 -0.50 8.33
CA ALA A 206 -3.99 -0.68 8.59
C ALA A 206 -4.35 -0.33 10.05
N TYR A 207 -3.43 -0.53 10.99
CA TYR A 207 -3.56 -0.02 12.35
C TYR A 207 -3.73 1.50 12.40
N SER A 208 -2.91 2.23 11.63
CA SER A 208 -3.01 3.69 11.52
C SER A 208 -4.36 4.11 10.95
N ALA A 209 -4.86 3.41 9.92
CA ALA A 209 -6.18 3.67 9.35
C ALA A 209 -7.32 3.49 10.37
N ILE A 210 -7.28 2.41 11.15
CA ILE A 210 -8.24 2.15 12.23
C ILE A 210 -8.19 3.25 13.29
N LYS A 211 -6.99 3.69 13.69
CA LYS A 211 -6.82 4.79 14.65
C LYS A 211 -7.40 6.11 14.16
N VAL A 212 -7.18 6.44 12.89
CA VAL A 212 -7.75 7.64 12.27
C VAL A 212 -9.27 7.54 12.20
N ALA A 213 -9.82 6.41 11.76
CA ALA A 213 -11.27 6.20 11.72
C ALA A 213 -11.90 6.31 13.13
N ALA A 214 -11.28 5.71 14.15
CA ALA A 214 -11.76 5.81 15.52
C ALA A 214 -11.77 7.25 16.04
N ALA A 215 -10.71 8.03 15.77
CA ALA A 215 -10.64 9.42 16.18
C ALA A 215 -11.67 10.31 15.46
N LEU A 216 -11.92 10.05 14.16
CA LEU A 216 -12.98 10.73 13.43
C LEU A 216 -14.35 10.40 14.03
N ALA A 217 -14.63 9.12 14.28
CA ALA A 217 -15.87 8.66 14.89
C ALA A 217 -16.12 9.34 16.25
N GLU A 218 -15.09 9.44 17.10
CA GLU A 218 -15.14 10.17 18.37
C GLU A 218 -15.45 11.66 18.16
N ALA A 219 -14.77 12.33 17.21
CA ALA A 219 -14.98 13.75 16.92
C ALA A 219 -16.38 14.08 16.36
N PHE A 220 -17.05 13.10 15.76
CA PHE A 220 -18.42 13.20 15.25
C PHE A 220 -19.48 12.65 16.22
N GLY A 221 -19.07 12.01 17.32
CA GLY A 221 -19.98 11.39 18.28
C GLY A 221 -20.78 10.23 17.69
N CYS A 222 -20.20 9.49 16.75
CA CYS A 222 -20.83 8.34 16.08
C CYS A 222 -19.92 7.09 16.12
N GLY A 223 -20.44 5.96 15.66
CA GLY A 223 -19.65 4.75 15.42
C GLY A 223 -18.88 4.81 14.08
N ILE A 224 -17.83 3.99 13.95
CA ILE A 224 -17.02 3.93 12.71
C ILE A 224 -17.88 3.60 11.49
N ASN A 225 -18.87 2.72 11.62
CA ASN A 225 -19.77 2.34 10.52
C ASN A 225 -20.75 3.46 10.11
N GLU A 226 -20.85 4.55 10.88
CA GLU A 226 -21.69 5.72 10.58
C GLU A 226 -20.88 6.87 9.97
N LEU A 227 -19.55 6.74 9.91
CA LEU A 227 -18.71 7.70 9.20
C LEU A 227 -19.01 7.66 7.69
N PRO A 228 -18.80 8.77 6.97
CA PRO A 228 -18.77 8.77 5.51
C PRO A 228 -17.46 8.13 5.02
N LEU A 229 -17.23 6.87 5.42
CA LEU A 229 -16.03 6.09 5.16
C LEU A 229 -16.42 4.77 4.51
N THR A 230 -15.82 4.45 3.36
CA THR A 230 -15.99 3.15 2.70
C THR A 230 -14.65 2.47 2.49
N LEU A 231 -14.58 1.17 2.81
CA LEU A 231 -13.38 0.35 2.62
C LEU A 231 -13.49 -0.45 1.33
N VAL A 232 -12.59 -0.20 0.39
CA VAL A 232 -12.46 -0.88 -0.90
C VAL A 232 -11.10 -1.56 -0.96
N LEU A 233 -11.08 -2.81 -0.51
CA LEU A 233 -9.85 -3.55 -0.23
C LEU A 233 -9.45 -4.47 -1.38
N SER A 234 -8.17 -4.45 -1.66
CA SER A 234 -7.45 -5.44 -2.48
C SER A 234 -6.74 -6.43 -1.57
N TRP A 235 -6.70 -7.70 -1.96
CA TRP A 235 -5.96 -8.72 -1.21
C TRP A 235 -5.16 -9.62 -2.15
N TYR A 236 -4.17 -10.31 -1.58
CA TYR A 236 -3.35 -11.28 -2.31
C TYR A 236 -2.82 -12.37 -1.37
N GLU A 237 -2.17 -11.97 -0.28
CA GLU A 237 -1.49 -12.89 0.64
C GLU A 237 -2.06 -12.79 2.08
N GLN A 238 -1.42 -13.47 3.02
CA GLN A 238 -2.00 -13.78 4.32
C GLN A 238 -2.02 -12.59 5.29
N LYS A 239 -1.15 -11.59 5.14
CA LYS A 239 -1.24 -10.36 5.96
C LYS A 239 -2.54 -9.61 5.66
N ALA A 240 -2.98 -9.57 4.39
CA ALA A 240 -4.29 -9.00 4.03
C ALA A 240 -5.46 -9.76 4.67
N VAL A 241 -5.37 -11.09 4.79
CA VAL A 241 -6.40 -11.90 5.48
C VAL A 241 -6.45 -11.56 6.98
N CYS A 242 -5.29 -11.42 7.63
CA CYS A 242 -5.22 -11.01 9.04
C CYS A 242 -5.84 -9.62 9.27
N ILE A 243 -5.57 -8.68 8.35
CA ILE A 243 -6.17 -7.33 8.39
C ILE A 243 -7.68 -7.42 8.24
N LEU A 244 -8.20 -8.19 7.28
CA LEU A 244 -9.64 -8.38 7.10
C LEU A 244 -10.28 -8.94 8.38
N LEU A 245 -9.70 -9.99 8.97
CA LEU A 245 -10.21 -10.57 10.22
C LEU A 245 -10.20 -9.56 11.38
N THR A 246 -9.19 -8.69 11.43
CA THR A 246 -9.12 -7.61 12.43
C THR A 246 -10.24 -6.58 12.23
N LEU A 247 -10.53 -6.19 10.98
CA LEU A 247 -11.63 -5.28 10.69
C LEU A 247 -12.98 -5.90 11.09
N LEU A 248 -13.18 -7.18 10.75
CA LEU A 248 -14.40 -7.92 11.12
C LEU A 248 -14.54 -8.07 12.64
N SER A 249 -13.45 -8.34 13.37
CA SER A 249 -13.49 -8.46 14.84
C SER A 249 -13.79 -7.13 15.55
N LEU A 250 -13.39 -6.01 14.94
CA LEU A 250 -13.77 -4.66 15.38
C LEU A 250 -15.21 -4.28 14.99
N GLY A 251 -15.94 -5.16 14.32
CA GLY A 251 -17.32 -4.94 13.90
C GLY A 251 -17.46 -3.97 12.73
N ILE A 252 -16.40 -3.75 11.94
CA ILE A 252 -16.45 -2.92 10.74
C ILE A 252 -17.23 -3.67 9.65
N LYS A 253 -18.16 -2.96 9.00
CA LYS A 253 -19.10 -3.52 8.02
C LYS A 253 -19.00 -2.82 6.67
N GLY A 254 -19.64 -3.41 5.64
CA GLY A 254 -19.78 -2.79 4.32
C GLY A 254 -18.46 -2.72 3.54
N ILE A 255 -17.57 -3.71 3.73
CA ILE A 255 -16.27 -3.77 3.07
C ILE A 255 -16.46 -4.35 1.65
N TYR A 256 -15.90 -3.68 0.66
CA TYR A 256 -15.75 -4.20 -0.70
C TYR A 256 -14.40 -4.91 -0.82
N LEU A 257 -14.39 -6.15 -1.30
CA LEU A 257 -13.19 -7.00 -1.36
C LEU A 257 -12.97 -7.55 -2.77
N GLY A 258 -11.72 -7.46 -3.26
CA GLY A 258 -11.37 -7.93 -4.59
C GLY A 258 -9.87 -8.19 -4.82
N PRO A 259 -9.47 -8.55 -6.06
CA PRO A 259 -10.31 -8.61 -7.26
C PRO A 259 -11.23 -9.83 -7.34
N THR A 260 -10.96 -10.86 -6.53
CA THR A 260 -11.79 -12.06 -6.40
C THR A 260 -12.01 -12.35 -4.92
N PHE A 261 -13.07 -13.09 -4.60
CA PHE A 261 -13.25 -13.58 -3.25
C PHE A 261 -12.23 -14.70 -2.94
N PRO A 262 -11.73 -14.82 -1.69
CA PRO A 262 -10.78 -15.87 -1.36
C PRO A 262 -11.31 -17.28 -1.58
N ALA A 263 -10.58 -18.08 -2.37
CA ALA A 263 -10.98 -19.44 -2.73
C ALA A 263 -11.07 -20.41 -1.52
N PHE A 264 -10.44 -20.07 -0.39
CA PHE A 264 -10.52 -20.85 0.85
C PHE A 264 -11.78 -20.57 1.67
N ILE A 265 -12.62 -19.61 1.25
CA ILE A 265 -13.90 -19.32 1.91
C ILE A 265 -14.99 -20.15 1.24
N SER A 266 -15.56 -21.10 1.97
CA SER A 266 -16.70 -21.89 1.49
C SER A 266 -17.95 -21.03 1.34
N GLU A 267 -18.90 -21.46 0.51
CA GLU A 267 -20.16 -20.73 0.28
C GLU A 267 -20.91 -20.41 1.57
N GLY A 268 -20.97 -21.36 2.51
CA GLY A 268 -21.62 -21.16 3.81
C GLY A 268 -20.93 -20.07 4.64
N VAL A 269 -19.60 -20.01 4.61
CA VAL A 269 -18.84 -18.96 5.32
C VAL A 269 -18.98 -17.63 4.60
N ALA A 270 -18.92 -17.60 3.27
CA ALA A 270 -19.15 -16.39 2.48
C ALA A 270 -20.50 -15.77 2.79
N ARG A 271 -21.56 -16.59 2.85
CA ARG A 271 -22.91 -16.14 3.24
C ARG A 271 -22.93 -15.50 4.62
N VAL A 272 -22.29 -16.12 5.63
CA VAL A 272 -22.19 -15.53 6.98
C VAL A 272 -21.46 -14.18 6.95
N LEU A 273 -20.35 -14.09 6.20
CA LEU A 273 -19.60 -12.83 6.07
C LEU A 273 -20.42 -11.73 5.40
N THR A 274 -21.18 -12.06 4.36
CA THR A 274 -22.08 -11.11 3.70
C THR A 274 -23.26 -10.72 4.59
N GLU A 275 -23.95 -11.67 5.22
CA GLU A 275 -25.14 -11.40 6.04
C GLU A 275 -24.82 -10.63 7.32
N GLN A 276 -23.73 -10.95 8.01
CA GLN A 276 -23.40 -10.36 9.32
C GLN A 276 -22.61 -9.05 9.21
N PHE A 277 -21.69 -8.99 8.23
CA PHE A 277 -20.74 -7.89 8.08
C PHE A 277 -20.95 -7.08 6.81
N GLY A 278 -21.81 -7.51 5.89
CA GLY A 278 -21.96 -6.82 4.61
C GLY A 278 -20.68 -6.86 3.79
N LEU A 279 -19.87 -7.92 3.89
CA LEU A 279 -18.71 -8.11 3.03
C LEU A 279 -19.17 -8.40 1.59
N GLN A 280 -18.74 -7.56 0.65
CA GLN A 280 -19.19 -7.59 -0.74
C GLN A 280 -18.02 -7.83 -1.70
N PRO A 281 -18.19 -8.66 -2.74
CA PRO A 281 -17.25 -8.67 -3.85
C PRO A 281 -17.34 -7.35 -4.64
N ILE A 282 -16.21 -6.87 -5.17
CA ILE A 282 -16.22 -5.75 -6.12
C ILE A 282 -16.91 -6.14 -7.44
N THR A 283 -17.45 -5.15 -8.15
CA THR A 283 -18.04 -5.29 -9.49
C THR A 283 -17.30 -4.42 -10.52
N ALA A 284 -18.00 -3.57 -11.27
CA ALA A 284 -17.40 -2.54 -12.10
C ALA A 284 -17.17 -1.26 -11.27
N PRO A 285 -16.08 -0.50 -11.49
CA PRO A 285 -15.75 0.68 -10.69
C PRO A 285 -16.90 1.69 -10.55
N GLN A 286 -17.54 2.01 -11.68
CA GLN A 286 -18.67 2.96 -11.72
C GLN A 286 -19.88 2.42 -10.94
N GLN A 287 -20.20 1.13 -11.08
CA GLN A 287 -21.34 0.51 -10.40
C GLN A 287 -21.15 0.50 -8.88
N ASP A 288 -19.95 0.13 -8.41
CA ASP A 288 -19.64 0.15 -6.99
C ASP A 288 -19.65 1.59 -6.46
N LEU A 289 -19.08 2.55 -7.19
CA LEU A 289 -19.07 3.95 -6.78
C LEU A 289 -20.50 4.53 -6.69
N ASP A 290 -21.37 4.21 -7.64
CA ASP A 290 -22.77 4.63 -7.63
C ASP A 290 -23.53 3.99 -6.46
N ALA A 291 -23.31 2.71 -6.19
CA ALA A 291 -23.89 2.02 -5.04
C ALA A 291 -23.42 2.63 -3.70
N ILE A 292 -22.11 2.91 -3.56
CA ILE A 292 -21.52 3.49 -2.34
C ILE A 292 -22.08 4.90 -2.09
N LEU A 293 -22.23 5.70 -3.14
CA LEU A 293 -22.69 7.09 -3.03
C LEU A 293 -24.21 7.25 -3.15
N GLY A 294 -24.96 6.15 -3.32
CA GLY A 294 -26.41 6.18 -3.50
C GLY A 294 -26.89 6.90 -4.76
N ARG A 295 -26.08 6.90 -5.82
CA ARG A 295 -26.42 7.49 -7.14
C ARG A 295 -27.34 6.52 -7.90
N ARG A 296 -28.34 7.07 -8.58
CA ARG A 296 -29.27 6.32 -9.43
C ARG A 296 -28.93 6.52 -10.90
#